data_AF-A0A7V4LFN9-F1
#
_entry.id   AF-A0A7V4LFN9-F1
#
_cell.length_a   1.000
_cell.length_b   1.000
_cell.length_c   1.000
_cell.angle_alpha   90.00
_cell.angle_beta   90.00
_cell.angle_gamma   90.00
#
_symmetry.space_group_name_H-M   'P 1'
#
loop_
_entity.id
_entity.type
_entity.pdbx_description
1 polymer ?
#
loop_
_entity_poly.entity_id
_entity_poly.type
_entity_poly.pdbx_seq_one_letter_code
_entity_poly.pdbx_strand_id
1 'polypeptide(L)'
;MSSGGRFRWRWLGVALLALLPFLPAGEGGGVSLTTLADEAPPIAARVSPEAAAVPAQRGASARPGALDGFVAVRTERFVVRAEPELAEYASRLAAEAERGFDLLQRTLGEAPGPPVELRVVSNPRELAGVAPPDAPPPEWASGVTYAEHDLIVLSLTSPRNGRFIPLFAVLRHELAHLVVDRLTGGRAIPRWFDEGIALWAAGDDYAGRQEELVNAALRDRLLPLEAIERGYPRDPEQVPLAYAQSLDLVSYLVENHGRAALRQALREVGEGKPFRQAFLESFGTTVGRLEEQWRRDLRVWYRWIPALVSGTTLWALISFLLAWAYLRQRRRRQALYAEWDRQEAAAERAAESVRWPDPEPKPWGGIRLPPGQGHPSGKPGSGKGPVVYHDGRFHTLH
;
A
#
# COMPACT_ATOMS: atom_id res chain seq x y z
N MET A 1 5.03 31.02 -10.70
CA MET A 1 5.35 30.82 -9.27
C MET A 1 4.16 30.15 -8.60
N SER A 2 4.42 29.31 -7.59
CA SER A 2 3.47 28.40 -6.91
C SER A 2 3.25 27.02 -7.56
N SER A 3 4.31 26.22 -7.69
CA SER A 3 4.20 24.77 -7.63
C SER A 3 4.18 24.36 -6.15
N GLY A 4 3.02 24.51 -5.51
CA GLY A 4 2.79 23.97 -4.17
C GLY A 4 3.00 22.46 -4.21
N GLY A 5 4.03 21.99 -3.52
CA GLY A 5 4.35 20.57 -3.38
C GLY A 5 3.18 19.84 -2.74
N ARG A 6 2.34 19.21 -3.57
CA ARG A 6 1.35 18.25 -3.12
C ARG A 6 2.12 17.09 -2.51
N PHE A 7 2.04 16.96 -1.20
CA PHE A 7 2.61 15.84 -0.45
C PHE A 7 2.07 14.53 -1.04
N ARG A 8 2.95 13.75 -1.68
CA ARG A 8 2.57 12.62 -2.53
C ARG A 8 2.40 11.37 -1.67
N TRP A 9 1.15 11.08 -1.29
CA TRP A 9 0.76 9.91 -0.48
C TRP A 9 1.29 8.56 -0.99
N ARG A 10 1.62 8.45 -2.28
CA ARG A 10 2.21 7.26 -2.92
C ARG A 10 3.53 6.81 -2.29
N TRP A 11 4.32 7.76 -1.76
CA TRP A 11 5.63 7.46 -1.17
C TRP A 11 5.58 7.18 0.34
N LEU A 12 4.47 7.47 1.01
CA LEU A 12 4.27 7.07 2.42
C LEU A 12 4.20 5.54 2.55
N GLY A 13 3.53 4.86 1.62
CA GLY A 13 3.51 3.40 1.56
C GLY A 13 4.89 2.80 1.28
N VAL A 14 5.68 3.42 0.40
CA VAL A 14 7.05 3.01 0.09
C VAL A 14 7.99 3.22 1.29
N ALA A 15 7.82 4.31 2.06
CA ALA A 15 8.58 4.54 3.28
C ALA A 15 8.27 3.50 4.37
N LEU A 16 7.00 3.10 4.51
CA LEU A 16 6.57 2.02 5.40
C LEU A 16 7.10 0.64 4.97
N LEU A 17 7.17 0.37 3.67
CA LEU A 17 7.73 -0.88 3.14
C LEU A 17 9.27 -0.95 3.28
N ALA A 18 9.97 0.17 3.14
CA ALA A 18 11.42 0.25 3.39
C ALA A 18 11.81 0.02 4.86
N LEU A 19 10.85 0.11 5.80
CA LEU A 19 11.03 -0.17 7.24
C LEU A 19 10.89 -1.67 7.59
N LEU A 20 10.27 -2.49 6.74
CA LEU A 20 10.01 -3.91 7.02
C LEU A 20 11.23 -4.77 7.36
N PRO A 21 12.41 -4.60 6.72
CA PRO A 21 13.61 -5.36 7.11
C PRO A 21 14.27 -4.88 8.41
N PHE A 22 13.78 -3.78 9.01
CA PHE A 22 14.31 -3.21 10.26
C PHE A 22 13.39 -3.38 11.47
N LEU A 23 12.24 -4.03 11.30
CA LEU A 23 11.39 -4.44 12.41
C LEU A 23 12.01 -5.68 13.10
N PRO A 24 12.20 -5.67 14.44
CA PRO A 24 12.62 -6.87 15.15
C PRO A 24 11.57 -7.95 14.91
N ALA A 25 12.01 -9.18 14.62
CA ALA A 25 11.13 -10.34 14.45
C ALA A 25 10.35 -10.56 15.76
N GLY A 26 9.14 -10.01 15.82
CA GLY A 26 8.20 -10.23 16.91
C GLY A 26 7.48 -11.55 16.66
N GLU A 27 7.74 -12.54 17.51
CA GLU A 27 6.88 -13.70 17.63
C GLU A 27 5.47 -13.26 18.05
N GLY A 28 4.45 -13.75 17.34
CA GLY A 28 3.08 -13.86 17.84
C GLY A 28 2.10 -12.78 17.36
N GLY A 29 1.08 -13.21 16.61
CA GLY A 29 -0.16 -12.45 16.43
C GLY A 29 -0.76 -12.59 15.03
N GLY A 30 -1.29 -13.76 14.68
CA GLY A 30 -2.15 -13.92 13.51
C GLY A 30 -3.40 -13.06 13.66
N VAL A 31 -3.58 -12.09 12.77
CA VAL A 31 -4.84 -11.35 12.64
C VAL A 31 -5.61 -11.96 11.48
N SER A 32 -6.55 -12.86 11.80
CA SER A 32 -7.59 -13.30 10.85
C SER A 32 -8.48 -12.12 10.52
N LEU A 33 -8.41 -11.62 9.29
CA LEU A 33 -9.44 -10.75 8.70
C LEU A 33 -10.42 -11.63 7.90
N THR A 34 -11.25 -12.36 8.65
CA THR A 34 -12.54 -12.88 8.18
C THR A 34 -13.64 -12.08 8.84
N THR A 35 -14.28 -11.21 8.07
CA THR A 35 -15.74 -10.90 8.02
C THR A 35 -15.94 -9.46 7.58
N LEU A 36 -16.41 -9.29 6.35
CA LEU A 36 -17.41 -8.32 5.90
C LEU A 36 -17.71 -8.66 4.43
N ALA A 37 -18.27 -9.85 4.25
CA ALA A 37 -19.13 -10.18 3.13
C ALA A 37 -20.54 -10.22 3.72
N ASP A 38 -21.36 -9.20 3.47
CA ASP A 38 -22.69 -9.40 2.93
C ASP A 38 -23.38 -8.06 2.57
N GLU A 39 -24.40 -8.19 1.72
CA GLU A 39 -25.38 -7.19 1.27
C GLU A 39 -25.03 -6.36 0.03
N ALA A 40 -25.10 -7.03 -1.13
CA ALA A 40 -25.64 -6.44 -2.35
C ALA A 40 -26.85 -7.28 -2.81
N PRO A 41 -27.97 -6.68 -3.23
CA PRO A 41 -29.21 -7.39 -3.48
C PRO A 41 -29.10 -8.33 -4.71
N PRO A 42 -29.92 -9.40 -4.76
CA PRO A 42 -29.88 -10.34 -5.87
C PRO A 42 -30.40 -9.67 -7.15
N ILE A 43 -29.52 -9.43 -8.11
CA ILE A 43 -29.91 -9.13 -9.50
C ILE A 43 -30.10 -10.48 -10.20
N ALA A 44 -31.35 -10.83 -10.46
CA ALA A 44 -31.72 -12.02 -11.23
C ALA A 44 -31.14 -11.92 -12.65
N ALA A 45 -30.04 -12.62 -12.91
CA ALA A 45 -29.58 -12.89 -14.26
C ALA A 45 -30.67 -13.72 -14.97
N ARG A 46 -31.30 -13.13 -15.99
CA ARG A 46 -32.26 -13.86 -16.83
C ARG A 46 -31.50 -14.90 -17.65
N VAL A 47 -31.50 -16.15 -17.19
CA VAL A 47 -31.17 -17.31 -18.01
C VAL A 47 -32.35 -17.54 -18.95
N SER A 48 -32.27 -17.09 -20.20
CA SER A 48 -33.23 -17.46 -21.24
C SER A 48 -32.63 -18.54 -22.14
N PRO A 49 -33.29 -19.70 -22.28
CA PRO A 49 -32.94 -20.70 -23.28
C PRO A 49 -33.67 -20.34 -24.57
N GLU A 50 -33.17 -19.37 -25.33
CA GLU A 50 -33.71 -19.12 -26.67
C GLU A 50 -32.57 -18.89 -27.66
N ALA A 51 -32.44 -19.85 -28.56
CA ALA A 51 -31.53 -19.83 -29.70
C ALA A 51 -32.03 -18.80 -30.73
N ALA A 52 -31.81 -17.52 -30.45
CA ALA A 52 -31.94 -16.48 -31.47
C ALA A 52 -30.69 -16.52 -32.35
N ALA A 53 -30.89 -16.73 -33.66
CA ALA A 53 -29.84 -16.68 -34.66
C ALA A 53 -29.22 -15.28 -34.69
N VAL A 54 -27.97 -15.18 -34.21
CA VAL A 54 -27.14 -13.99 -34.32
C VAL A 54 -26.56 -13.95 -35.75
N PRO A 55 -26.57 -12.80 -36.46
CA PRO A 55 -25.87 -12.69 -37.74
C PRO A 55 -24.39 -12.98 -37.52
N ALA A 56 -23.75 -13.70 -38.45
CA ALA A 56 -22.36 -14.13 -38.37
C ALA A 56 -21.46 -13.01 -37.79
N GLN A 57 -21.03 -13.21 -36.53
CA GLN A 57 -20.06 -12.36 -35.87
C GLN A 57 -18.77 -12.34 -36.71
N ARG A 58 -17.98 -11.27 -36.61
CA ARG A 58 -16.53 -11.34 -36.88
C ARG A 58 -15.85 -12.23 -35.82
N GLY A 59 -16.36 -13.44 -35.60
CA GLY A 59 -15.91 -14.32 -34.55
C GLY A 59 -14.57 -14.90 -34.96
N ALA A 60 -13.54 -14.67 -34.16
CA ALA A 60 -12.29 -15.41 -34.26
C ALA A 60 -12.59 -16.91 -34.37
N SER A 61 -12.17 -17.56 -35.45
CA SER A 61 -12.23 -19.01 -35.55
C SER A 61 -11.32 -19.61 -34.48
N ALA A 62 -11.84 -20.49 -33.62
CA ALA A 62 -10.99 -21.39 -32.83
C ALA A 62 -10.49 -22.53 -33.73
N ARG A 63 -9.57 -23.36 -33.23
CA ARG A 63 -9.26 -24.62 -33.93
C ARG A 63 -10.52 -25.49 -34.01
N PRO A 64 -10.74 -26.24 -35.11
CA PRO A 64 -11.92 -27.10 -35.25
C PRO A 64 -12.06 -28.03 -34.04
N GLY A 65 -13.27 -28.07 -33.47
CA GLY A 65 -13.60 -28.89 -32.30
C GLY A 65 -13.08 -28.37 -30.94
N ALA A 66 -12.30 -27.28 -30.90
CA ALA A 66 -11.70 -26.80 -29.64
C ALA A 66 -12.71 -26.22 -28.64
N LEU A 67 -13.93 -25.91 -29.09
CA LEU A 67 -15.02 -25.41 -28.25
C LEU A 67 -16.15 -26.43 -28.12
N ASP A 68 -15.94 -27.67 -28.60
CA ASP A 68 -16.96 -28.71 -28.54
C ASP A 68 -17.26 -29.06 -27.08
N GLY A 69 -18.55 -29.10 -26.74
CA GLY A 69 -19.01 -29.34 -25.37
C GLY A 69 -18.96 -28.11 -24.45
N PHE A 70 -18.42 -26.96 -24.89
CA PHE A 70 -18.40 -25.76 -24.05
C PHE A 70 -19.82 -25.26 -23.79
N VAL A 71 -20.11 -24.91 -22.54
CA VAL A 71 -21.33 -24.18 -22.18
C VAL A 71 -21.18 -22.70 -22.52
N ALA A 72 -22.29 -22.03 -22.83
CA ALA A 72 -22.30 -20.61 -23.17
C ALA A 72 -23.26 -19.83 -22.26
N VAL A 73 -22.73 -18.85 -21.54
CA VAL A 73 -23.51 -17.87 -20.78
C VAL A 73 -23.51 -16.55 -21.54
N ARG A 74 -24.69 -15.95 -21.73
CA ARG A 74 -24.84 -14.69 -22.47
C ARG A 74 -25.35 -13.59 -21.56
N THR A 75 -24.79 -12.40 -21.75
CA THR A 75 -25.23 -11.14 -21.13
C THR A 75 -25.42 -10.10 -22.22
N GLU A 76 -25.60 -8.83 -21.84
CA GLU A 76 -25.78 -7.73 -22.80
C GLU A 76 -24.55 -7.54 -23.69
N ARG A 77 -23.35 -7.57 -23.10
CA ARG A 77 -22.09 -7.29 -23.80
C ARG A 77 -21.18 -8.49 -23.94
N PHE A 78 -21.49 -9.63 -23.33
CA PHE A 78 -20.58 -10.78 -23.30
C PHE A 78 -21.23 -12.11 -23.68
N VAL A 79 -20.43 -12.96 -24.32
CA VAL A 79 -20.70 -14.39 -24.51
C VAL A 79 -19.55 -15.16 -23.87
N VAL A 80 -19.78 -15.71 -22.67
CA VAL A 80 -18.79 -16.49 -21.94
C VAL A 80 -18.92 -17.96 -22.31
N ARG A 81 -17.89 -18.52 -22.93
CA ARG A 81 -17.74 -19.95 -23.21
C ARG A 81 -16.77 -20.59 -22.23
N ALA A 82 -17.18 -21.68 -21.61
CA ALA A 82 -16.32 -22.43 -20.69
C ALA A 82 -16.61 -23.93 -20.76
N GLU A 83 -15.70 -24.75 -20.24
CA GLU A 83 -15.93 -26.19 -20.05
C GLU A 83 -17.18 -26.45 -19.18
N PRO A 84 -17.93 -27.54 -19.40
CA PRO A 84 -19.14 -27.87 -18.64
C PRO A 84 -18.99 -27.79 -17.12
N GLU A 85 -17.84 -28.23 -16.62
CA GLU A 85 -17.48 -28.25 -15.20
C GLU A 85 -17.38 -26.84 -14.61
N LEU A 86 -17.25 -25.81 -15.46
CA LEU A 86 -17.11 -24.41 -15.09
C LEU A 86 -18.40 -23.60 -15.27
N ALA A 87 -19.55 -24.23 -15.55
CA ALA A 87 -20.79 -23.52 -15.89
C ALA A 87 -21.26 -22.49 -14.85
N GLU A 88 -21.25 -22.84 -13.56
CA GLU A 88 -21.59 -21.90 -12.49
C GLU A 88 -20.59 -20.74 -12.42
N TYR A 89 -19.31 -21.07 -12.59
CA TYR A 89 -18.23 -20.09 -12.56
C TYR A 89 -18.28 -19.14 -13.76
N ALA A 90 -18.65 -19.64 -14.94
CA ALA A 90 -18.87 -18.84 -16.15
C ALA A 90 -19.98 -17.79 -15.95
N SER A 91 -21.03 -18.12 -15.20
CA SER A 91 -22.11 -17.17 -14.87
C SER A 91 -21.61 -16.04 -13.97
N ARG A 92 -20.78 -16.36 -12.97
CA ARG A 92 -20.14 -15.36 -12.11
C ARG A 92 -19.15 -14.50 -12.89
N LEU A 93 -18.40 -15.10 -13.81
CA LEU A 93 -17.44 -14.40 -14.66
C LEU A 93 -18.13 -13.45 -15.63
N ALA A 94 -19.28 -13.84 -16.20
CA ALA A 94 -20.07 -12.98 -17.06
C ALA A 94 -20.56 -11.72 -16.32
N ALA A 95 -21.06 -11.88 -15.09
CA ALA A 95 -21.48 -10.75 -14.26
C ALA A 95 -20.29 -9.83 -13.90
N GLU A 96 -19.12 -10.41 -13.65
CA GLU A 96 -17.90 -9.62 -13.39
C GLU A 96 -17.39 -8.90 -14.64
N ALA A 97 -17.52 -9.51 -15.82
CA ALA A 97 -17.15 -8.89 -17.09
C ALA A 97 -17.98 -7.62 -17.34
N GLU A 98 -19.30 -7.68 -17.11
CA GLU A 98 -20.19 -6.53 -17.19
C GLU A 98 -19.77 -5.40 -16.24
N ARG A 99 -19.55 -5.72 -14.96
CA ARG A 99 -19.13 -4.73 -13.95
C ARG A 99 -17.76 -4.13 -14.25
N GLY A 100 -16.80 -4.97 -14.67
CA GLY A 100 -15.46 -4.57 -15.04
C GLY A 100 -15.47 -3.63 -16.24
N PHE A 101 -16.23 -3.97 -17.28
CA PHE A 101 -16.36 -3.15 -18.47
C PHE A 101 -16.99 -1.79 -18.17
N ASP A 102 -18.04 -1.75 -17.35
CA ASP A 102 -18.65 -0.49 -16.87
C ASP A 102 -17.65 0.40 -16.12
N LEU A 103 -16.85 -0.20 -15.23
CA LEU A 103 -15.83 0.53 -14.47
C LEU A 103 -14.75 1.10 -15.41
N LEU A 104 -14.32 0.31 -16.39
CA LEU A 104 -13.33 0.72 -17.37
C LEU A 104 -13.85 1.84 -18.27
N GLN A 105 -15.09 1.76 -18.76
CA GLN A 105 -15.70 2.84 -19.54
C GLN A 105 -15.83 4.14 -18.71
N ARG A 106 -16.24 4.01 -17.43
CA ARG A 106 -16.23 5.13 -16.49
C ARG A 106 -14.84 5.66 -16.18
N THR A 107 -13.77 4.94 -16.46
CA THR A 107 -12.38 5.32 -16.15
C THR A 107 -11.65 5.89 -17.38
N LEU A 108 -11.76 5.22 -18.53
CA LEU A 108 -11.02 5.49 -19.76
C LEU A 108 -11.84 6.22 -20.83
N GLY A 109 -13.17 6.04 -20.84
CA GLY A 109 -14.04 6.60 -21.87
C GLY A 109 -15.03 5.57 -22.42
N GLU A 110 -16.12 6.04 -23.02
CA GLU A 110 -17.10 5.17 -23.65
C GLU A 110 -16.49 4.46 -24.86
N ALA A 111 -16.45 3.14 -24.79
CA ALA A 111 -15.93 2.26 -25.83
C ALA A 111 -17.03 1.31 -26.36
N PRO A 112 -18.03 1.83 -27.09
CA PRO A 112 -19.08 1.00 -27.68
C PRO A 112 -18.48 0.02 -28.70
N GLY A 113 -19.12 -1.13 -28.86
CA GLY A 113 -18.69 -2.16 -29.79
C GLY A 113 -19.60 -3.38 -29.74
N PRO A 114 -19.33 -4.39 -30.57
CA PRO A 114 -20.11 -5.62 -30.56
C PRO A 114 -19.93 -6.40 -29.24
N PRO A 115 -20.77 -7.43 -29.00
CA PRO A 115 -20.57 -8.33 -27.88
C PRO A 115 -19.20 -9.01 -27.93
N VAL A 116 -18.58 -9.15 -26.77
CA VAL A 116 -17.25 -9.73 -26.59
C VAL A 116 -17.38 -11.21 -26.26
N GLU A 117 -16.63 -12.06 -26.96
CA GLU A 117 -16.51 -13.47 -26.61
C GLU A 117 -15.44 -13.66 -25.53
N LEU A 118 -15.76 -14.38 -24.47
CA LEU A 118 -14.83 -14.75 -23.42
C LEU A 118 -14.69 -16.26 -23.37
N ARG A 119 -13.53 -16.80 -23.73
CA ARG A 119 -13.27 -18.25 -23.69
C ARG A 119 -12.43 -18.59 -22.47
N VAL A 120 -12.90 -19.51 -21.65
CA VAL A 120 -12.25 -19.89 -20.39
C VAL A 120 -11.87 -21.35 -20.44
N VAL A 121 -10.61 -21.64 -20.13
CA VAL A 121 -10.05 -22.99 -20.05
C VAL A 121 -9.41 -23.25 -18.69
N SER A 122 -9.31 -24.51 -18.29
CA SER A 122 -8.75 -24.87 -16.99
C SER A 122 -7.23 -24.65 -16.92
N ASN A 123 -6.52 -24.90 -18.02
CA ASN A 123 -5.05 -24.89 -18.08
C ASN A 123 -4.50 -23.95 -19.18
N PRO A 124 -3.40 -23.21 -18.94
CA PRO A 124 -2.77 -22.37 -19.96
C PRO A 124 -2.37 -23.12 -21.24
N ARG A 125 -2.10 -24.43 -21.15
CA ARG A 125 -1.76 -25.28 -22.31
C ARG A 125 -2.91 -25.39 -23.32
N GLU A 126 -4.16 -25.19 -22.88
CA GLU A 126 -5.35 -25.25 -23.73
C GLU A 126 -5.63 -23.91 -24.42
N LEU A 127 -5.02 -22.80 -23.97
CA LEU A 127 -5.25 -21.46 -24.54
C LEU A 127 -5.00 -21.42 -26.04
N ALA A 128 -3.96 -22.11 -26.53
CA ALA A 128 -3.65 -22.16 -27.95
C ALA A 128 -4.70 -22.89 -28.80
N GLY A 129 -5.54 -23.75 -28.20
CA GLY A 129 -6.64 -24.42 -28.87
C GLY A 129 -7.85 -23.50 -29.08
N VAL A 130 -8.12 -22.65 -28.08
CA VAL A 130 -9.27 -21.73 -28.06
C VAL A 130 -8.95 -20.33 -28.60
N ALA A 131 -7.67 -20.02 -28.86
CA ALA A 131 -7.21 -18.81 -29.52
C ALA A 131 -7.33 -18.89 -31.07
N PRO A 132 -7.24 -17.75 -31.78
CA PRO A 132 -7.09 -17.74 -33.24
C PRO A 132 -5.85 -18.56 -33.68
N PRO A 133 -5.96 -19.46 -34.67
CA PRO A 133 -4.86 -20.32 -35.11
C PRO A 133 -3.61 -19.57 -35.60
N ASP A 134 -3.80 -18.36 -36.13
CA ASP A 134 -2.79 -17.46 -36.69
C ASP A 134 -2.16 -16.52 -35.65
N ALA A 135 -2.72 -16.45 -34.45
CA ALA A 135 -2.23 -15.61 -33.35
C ALA A 135 -2.17 -16.43 -32.04
N PRO A 136 -1.19 -17.35 -31.89
CA PRO A 136 -1.05 -18.14 -30.68
C PRO A 136 -0.72 -17.27 -29.46
N PRO A 137 -1.24 -17.60 -28.27
CA PRO A 137 -0.97 -16.86 -27.05
C PRO A 137 0.51 -17.02 -26.63
N PRO A 138 1.11 -16.00 -25.98
CA PRO A 138 2.43 -16.14 -25.38
C PRO A 138 2.47 -17.21 -24.29
N GLU A 139 3.57 -17.97 -24.18
CA GLU A 139 3.69 -19.08 -23.22
C GLU A 139 3.54 -18.66 -21.74
N TRP A 140 3.89 -17.41 -21.42
CA TRP A 140 3.81 -16.85 -20.08
C TRP A 140 2.43 -16.27 -19.74
N ALA A 141 1.50 -16.20 -20.70
CA ALA A 141 0.22 -15.55 -20.53
C ALA A 141 -0.80 -16.46 -19.83
N SER A 142 -1.53 -15.89 -18.87
CA SER A 142 -2.72 -16.50 -18.28
C SER A 142 -4.02 -15.97 -18.89
N GLY A 143 -3.93 -14.89 -19.65
CA GLY A 143 -5.02 -14.25 -20.38
C GLY A 143 -4.46 -13.53 -21.59
N VAL A 144 -5.26 -13.45 -22.66
CA VAL A 144 -4.91 -12.68 -23.86
C VAL A 144 -6.17 -12.07 -24.47
N THR A 145 -6.06 -10.80 -24.83
CA THR A 145 -7.07 -10.06 -25.60
C THR A 145 -6.71 -10.03 -27.09
N TYR A 146 -7.63 -10.49 -27.92
CA TYR A 146 -7.60 -10.38 -29.38
C TYR A 146 -8.65 -9.35 -29.80
N ALA A 147 -8.30 -8.06 -29.67
CA ALA A 147 -9.26 -6.97 -29.81
C ALA A 147 -9.91 -6.90 -31.20
N GLU A 148 -9.15 -7.19 -32.27
CA GLU A 148 -9.67 -7.25 -33.65
C GLU A 148 -10.80 -8.26 -33.87
N HIS A 149 -10.92 -9.22 -32.94
CA HIS A 149 -11.90 -10.30 -32.96
C HIS A 149 -12.95 -10.19 -31.83
N ASP A 150 -12.90 -9.11 -31.04
CA ASP A 150 -13.70 -8.95 -29.82
C ASP A 150 -13.64 -10.21 -28.92
N LEU A 151 -12.44 -10.79 -28.79
CA LEU A 151 -12.21 -12.05 -28.09
C LEU A 151 -11.24 -11.86 -26.93
N ILE A 152 -11.56 -12.44 -25.79
CA ILE A 152 -10.65 -12.63 -24.67
C ILE A 152 -10.56 -14.13 -24.38
N VAL A 153 -9.34 -14.66 -24.23
CA VAL A 153 -9.10 -16.03 -23.76
C VAL A 153 -8.46 -15.98 -22.38
N LEU A 154 -8.94 -16.80 -21.44
CA LEU A 154 -8.44 -16.86 -20.07
C LEU A 154 -8.20 -18.31 -19.63
N SER A 155 -7.19 -18.49 -18.78
CA SER A 155 -7.00 -19.73 -18.03
C SER A 155 -7.25 -19.52 -16.54
N LEU A 156 -7.73 -20.56 -15.84
CA LEU A 156 -7.87 -20.55 -14.39
C LEU A 156 -6.55 -20.61 -13.62
N THR A 157 -5.47 -21.11 -14.26
CA THR A 157 -4.20 -21.39 -13.60
C THR A 157 -3.03 -20.63 -14.25
N SER A 158 -1.93 -20.46 -13.50
CA SER A 158 -0.74 -19.76 -13.98
C SER A 158 0.18 -20.71 -14.74
N PRO A 159 0.74 -20.30 -15.90
CA PRO A 159 1.72 -21.12 -16.62
C PRO A 159 3.02 -21.29 -15.84
N ARG A 160 3.33 -20.39 -14.90
CA ARG A 160 4.59 -20.43 -14.11
C ARG A 160 4.60 -21.53 -13.05
N ASN A 161 3.47 -21.79 -12.40
CA ASN A 161 3.43 -22.67 -11.21
C ASN A 161 2.17 -23.56 -11.11
N GLY A 162 1.25 -23.48 -12.08
CA GLY A 162 0.00 -24.24 -12.09
C GLY A 162 -1.00 -23.86 -10.99
N ARG A 163 -0.75 -22.80 -10.21
CA ARG A 163 -1.68 -22.34 -9.17
C ARG A 163 -2.79 -21.50 -9.76
N PHE A 164 -3.93 -21.46 -9.08
CA PHE A 164 -5.03 -20.56 -9.42
C PHE A 164 -4.57 -19.10 -9.40
N ILE A 165 -4.99 -18.37 -10.43
CA ILE A 165 -4.73 -16.93 -10.55
C ILE A 165 -5.90 -16.12 -9.99
N PRO A 166 -5.69 -14.85 -9.63
CA PRO A 166 -6.80 -13.93 -9.35
C PRO A 166 -7.54 -13.59 -10.65
N LEU A 167 -8.38 -14.51 -11.13
CA LEU A 167 -8.98 -14.46 -12.47
C LEU A 167 -9.73 -13.15 -12.74
N PHE A 168 -10.47 -12.61 -11.78
CA PHE A 168 -11.19 -11.34 -11.95
C PHE A 168 -10.24 -10.15 -12.12
N ALA A 169 -9.05 -10.17 -11.52
CA ALA A 169 -8.04 -9.15 -11.77
C ALA A 169 -7.48 -9.28 -13.20
N VAL A 170 -7.19 -10.50 -13.64
CA VAL A 170 -6.75 -10.79 -15.01
C VAL A 170 -7.81 -10.39 -16.04
N LEU A 171 -9.08 -10.76 -15.82
CA LEU A 171 -10.18 -10.36 -16.67
C LEU A 171 -10.27 -8.83 -16.80
N ARG A 172 -10.18 -8.08 -15.69
CA ARG A 172 -10.21 -6.61 -15.75
C ARG A 172 -9.03 -6.03 -16.52
N HIS A 173 -7.85 -6.65 -16.42
CA HIS A 173 -6.67 -6.27 -17.22
C HIS A 173 -6.90 -6.52 -18.71
N GLU A 174 -7.39 -7.70 -19.10
CA GLU A 174 -7.72 -8.01 -20.50
C GLU A 174 -8.84 -7.10 -21.05
N LEU A 175 -9.89 -6.86 -20.28
CA LEU A 175 -10.95 -5.92 -20.67
C LEU A 175 -10.41 -4.50 -20.87
N ALA A 176 -9.39 -4.09 -20.10
CA ALA A 176 -8.79 -2.77 -20.25
C ALA A 176 -8.07 -2.64 -21.60
N HIS A 177 -7.36 -3.67 -22.05
CA HIS A 177 -6.79 -3.71 -23.40
C HIS A 177 -7.86 -3.57 -24.48
N LEU A 178 -8.97 -4.31 -24.35
CA LEU A 178 -10.08 -4.20 -25.31
C LEU A 178 -10.67 -2.79 -25.36
N VAL A 179 -10.89 -2.16 -24.20
CA VAL A 179 -11.40 -0.79 -24.12
C VAL A 179 -10.42 0.20 -24.74
N VAL A 180 -9.12 0.05 -24.46
CA VAL A 180 -8.07 0.88 -25.06
C VAL A 180 -8.07 0.74 -26.58
N ASP A 181 -8.11 -0.49 -27.10
CA ASP A 181 -8.14 -0.76 -28.54
C ASP A 181 -9.35 -0.12 -29.24
N ARG A 182 -10.54 -0.24 -28.63
CA ARG A 182 -11.75 0.42 -29.12
C ARG A 182 -11.63 1.95 -29.13
N LEU A 183 -11.01 2.54 -28.11
CA LEU A 183 -10.82 3.99 -28.03
C LEU A 183 -9.77 4.49 -29.02
N THR A 184 -8.74 3.70 -29.32
CA THR A 184 -7.71 4.03 -30.32
C THR A 184 -8.10 3.62 -31.75
N GLY A 185 -9.24 2.93 -31.90
CA GLY A 185 -9.70 2.41 -33.18
C GLY A 185 -8.71 1.41 -33.79
N GLY A 186 -8.11 0.54 -32.97
CA GLY A 186 -7.12 -0.45 -33.40
C GLY A 186 -5.75 0.12 -33.76
N ARG A 187 -5.51 1.42 -33.50
CA ARG A 187 -4.22 2.04 -33.84
C ARG A 187 -3.17 1.75 -32.79
N ALA A 188 -1.96 1.48 -33.28
CA ALA A 188 -0.83 1.16 -32.45
C ALA A 188 -0.45 2.31 -31.51
N ILE A 189 -0.32 1.96 -30.23
CA ILE A 189 0.26 2.78 -29.16
C ILE A 189 1.47 2.05 -28.57
N PRO A 190 2.39 2.76 -27.89
CA PRO A 190 3.51 2.11 -27.21
C PRO A 190 3.05 1.04 -26.21
N ARG A 191 3.77 -0.09 -26.17
CA ARG A 191 3.44 -1.21 -25.29
C ARG A 191 3.42 -0.81 -23.82
N TRP A 192 4.42 -0.03 -23.36
CA TRP A 192 4.43 0.48 -21.99
C TRP A 192 3.18 1.32 -21.64
N PHE A 193 2.60 2.01 -22.63
CA PHE A 193 1.44 2.86 -22.39
C PHE A 193 0.16 2.03 -22.31
N ASP A 194 -0.03 1.10 -23.26
CA ASP A 194 -1.12 0.12 -23.25
C ASP A 194 -1.16 -0.69 -21.96
N GLU A 195 -0.03 -1.31 -21.62
CA GLU A 195 0.12 -2.15 -20.42
C GLU A 195 -0.01 -1.35 -19.13
N GLY A 196 0.59 -0.16 -19.10
CA GLY A 196 0.47 0.73 -17.95
C GLY A 196 -0.97 1.17 -17.72
N ILE A 197 -1.74 1.46 -18.77
CA ILE A 197 -3.17 1.78 -18.68
C ILE A 197 -3.96 0.56 -18.23
N ALA A 198 -3.69 -0.61 -18.79
CA ALA A 198 -4.41 -1.84 -18.45
C ALA A 198 -4.23 -2.19 -16.96
N LEU A 199 -3.00 -2.15 -16.46
CA LEU A 199 -2.68 -2.35 -15.04
C LEU A 199 -3.32 -1.27 -14.14
N TRP A 200 -3.19 -0.01 -14.53
CA TRP A 200 -3.71 1.12 -13.76
C TRP A 200 -5.24 1.09 -13.67
N ALA A 201 -5.92 0.85 -14.79
CA ALA A 201 -7.38 0.84 -14.89
C ALA A 201 -8.00 -0.42 -14.26
N ALA A 202 -7.31 -1.56 -14.29
CA ALA A 202 -7.72 -2.77 -13.59
C ALA A 202 -7.64 -2.63 -12.06
N GLY A 203 -7.00 -1.57 -11.55
CA GLY A 203 -6.78 -1.36 -10.12
C GLY A 203 -5.84 -2.41 -9.53
N ASP A 204 -4.82 -2.79 -10.30
CA ASP A 204 -3.88 -3.82 -9.91
C ASP A 204 -3.08 -3.41 -8.65
N ASP A 205 -2.59 -4.39 -7.90
CA ASP A 205 -1.85 -4.16 -6.66
C ASP A 205 -0.51 -3.47 -6.96
N TYR A 206 -0.58 -2.15 -6.90
CA TYR A 206 0.55 -1.26 -7.06
C TYR A 206 1.63 -1.57 -6.02
N ALA A 207 1.27 -1.94 -4.78
CA ALA A 207 2.21 -2.15 -3.69
C ALA A 207 3.12 -3.38 -3.93
N GLY A 208 2.56 -4.50 -4.41
CA GLY A 208 3.33 -5.71 -4.70
C GLY A 208 4.40 -5.54 -5.79
N ARG A 209 4.24 -4.57 -6.70
CA ARG A 209 5.22 -4.29 -7.77
C ARG A 209 6.20 -3.16 -7.45
N GLN A 210 5.97 -2.41 -6.37
CA GLN A 210 6.85 -1.30 -5.99
C GLN A 210 8.24 -1.79 -5.62
N GLU A 211 8.36 -2.91 -4.88
CA GLU A 211 9.67 -3.37 -4.39
C GLU A 211 10.66 -3.61 -5.53
N GLU A 212 10.21 -4.27 -6.60
CA GLU A 212 11.03 -4.53 -7.77
C GLU A 212 11.45 -3.24 -8.48
N LEU A 213 10.51 -2.31 -8.67
CA LEU A 213 10.78 -1.01 -9.26
C LEU A 213 11.77 -0.19 -8.42
N VAL A 214 11.60 -0.16 -7.09
CA VAL A 214 12.52 0.48 -6.15
C VAL A 214 13.92 -0.15 -6.27
N ASN A 215 13.99 -1.47 -6.23
CA ASN A 215 15.24 -2.23 -6.32
C ASN A 215 15.98 -2.02 -7.65
N ALA A 216 15.24 -1.85 -8.74
CA ALA A 216 15.79 -1.54 -10.06
C ALA A 216 16.27 -0.07 -10.12
N ALA A 217 15.47 0.87 -9.62
CA ALA A 217 15.82 2.29 -9.57
C ALA A 217 17.09 2.56 -8.74
N LEU A 218 17.23 1.91 -7.58
CA LEU A 218 18.41 2.06 -6.70
C LEU A 218 19.70 1.52 -7.32
N ARG A 219 19.59 0.52 -8.20
CA ARG A 219 20.73 -0.12 -8.87
C ARG A 219 20.96 0.39 -10.29
N ASP A 220 20.26 1.45 -10.69
CA ASP A 220 20.28 2.01 -12.05
C ASP A 220 19.98 0.97 -13.14
N ARG A 221 19.04 0.05 -12.86
CA ARG A 221 18.61 -1.05 -13.75
C ARG A 221 17.26 -0.81 -14.42
N LEU A 222 16.77 0.42 -14.41
CA LEU A 222 15.50 0.77 -15.06
C LEU A 222 15.65 0.70 -16.58
N LEU A 223 14.71 0.02 -17.24
CA LEU A 223 14.63 -0.11 -18.69
C LEU A 223 14.35 1.26 -19.33
N PRO A 224 15.07 1.68 -20.38
CA PRO A 224 14.68 2.83 -21.22
C PRO A 224 13.28 2.63 -21.81
N LEU A 225 12.46 3.68 -21.91
CA LEU A 225 11.11 3.52 -22.49
C LEU A 225 11.15 3.06 -23.93
N GLU A 226 12.15 3.48 -24.70
CA GLU A 226 12.35 3.03 -26.08
C GLU A 226 12.55 1.50 -26.16
N ALA A 227 13.13 0.90 -25.12
CA ALA A 227 13.34 -0.55 -25.03
C ALA A 227 12.04 -1.32 -24.76
N ILE A 228 11.01 -0.67 -24.20
CA ILE A 228 9.70 -1.24 -23.91
C ILE A 228 8.57 -0.59 -24.73
N GLU A 229 8.92 0.14 -25.79
CA GLU A 229 7.95 0.82 -26.67
C GLU A 229 7.33 -0.14 -27.69
N ARG A 230 8.15 -1.00 -28.33
CA ARG A 230 7.71 -1.90 -29.41
C ARG A 230 7.37 -3.33 -28.94
N GLY A 231 7.67 -3.65 -27.70
CA GLY A 231 7.46 -4.98 -27.13
C GLY A 231 8.20 -5.09 -25.80
N TYR A 232 7.91 -6.15 -25.04
CA TYR A 232 8.64 -6.42 -23.80
C TYR A 232 9.94 -7.16 -24.04
N PRO A 233 10.89 -7.09 -23.08
CA PRO A 233 12.15 -7.78 -23.17
C PRO A 233 11.95 -9.27 -23.47
N ARG A 234 12.82 -9.84 -24.31
CA ARG A 234 12.84 -11.29 -24.59
C ARG A 234 13.18 -12.11 -23.34
N ASP A 235 13.84 -11.48 -22.39
CA ASP A 235 14.18 -12.05 -21.09
C ASP A 235 12.94 -12.05 -20.17
N PRO A 236 12.38 -13.22 -19.84
CA PRO A 236 11.19 -13.33 -19.00
C PRO A 236 11.37 -12.75 -17.59
N GLU A 237 12.62 -12.60 -17.13
CA GLU A 237 12.96 -12.01 -15.83
C GLU A 237 12.82 -10.48 -15.83
N GLN A 238 12.82 -9.84 -17.00
CA GLN A 238 12.66 -8.37 -17.11
C GLN A 238 11.20 -7.95 -17.35
N VAL A 239 10.31 -8.89 -17.67
CA VAL A 239 8.89 -8.62 -17.89
C VAL A 239 8.20 -8.05 -16.63
N PRO A 240 8.42 -8.57 -15.41
CA PRO A 240 7.84 -7.99 -14.20
C PRO A 240 8.28 -6.53 -13.96
N LEU A 241 9.57 -6.24 -14.14
CA LEU A 241 10.09 -4.87 -14.08
C LEU A 241 9.46 -3.96 -15.15
N ALA A 242 9.30 -4.45 -16.37
CA ALA A 242 8.69 -3.68 -17.44
C ALA A 242 7.21 -3.34 -17.15
N TYR A 243 6.46 -4.28 -16.56
CA TYR A 243 5.12 -4.03 -16.04
C TYR A 243 5.12 -3.00 -14.90
N ALA A 244 6.03 -3.14 -13.93
CA ALA A 244 6.14 -2.22 -12.80
C ALA A 244 6.45 -0.78 -13.27
N GLN A 245 7.38 -0.63 -14.23
CA GLN A 245 7.71 0.66 -14.84
C GLN A 245 6.52 1.26 -15.59
N SER A 246 5.83 0.45 -16.40
CA SER A 246 4.67 0.89 -17.18
C SER A 246 3.53 1.39 -16.30
N LEU A 247 3.17 0.60 -15.27
CA LEU A 247 2.16 0.98 -14.28
C LEU A 247 2.55 2.25 -13.52
N ASP A 248 3.80 2.36 -13.07
CA ASP A 248 4.25 3.52 -12.29
C ASP A 248 4.28 4.82 -13.12
N LEU A 249 4.70 4.71 -14.39
CA LEU A 249 4.74 5.83 -15.31
C LEU A 249 3.34 6.31 -15.70
N VAL A 250 2.40 5.40 -16.00
CA VAL A 250 1.00 5.79 -16.28
C VAL A 250 0.34 6.35 -15.03
N SER A 251 0.61 5.78 -13.86
CA SER A 251 0.13 6.35 -12.59
C SER A 251 0.67 7.77 -12.37
N TYR A 252 1.97 7.98 -12.63
CA TYR A 252 2.60 9.31 -12.58
C TYR A 252 1.96 10.28 -13.57
N LEU A 253 1.68 9.84 -14.79
CA LEU A 253 1.04 10.62 -15.83
C LEU A 253 -0.37 11.07 -15.41
N VAL A 254 -1.19 10.13 -14.95
CA VAL A 254 -2.57 10.41 -14.51
C VAL A 254 -2.61 11.30 -13.27
N GLU A 255 -1.68 11.13 -12.33
CA GLU A 255 -1.58 12.00 -11.15
C GLU A 255 -1.26 13.46 -11.51
N ASN A 256 -0.36 13.67 -12.47
CA ASN A 256 0.12 15.01 -12.81
C ASN A 256 -0.78 15.74 -13.82
N HIS A 257 -1.40 15.00 -14.74
CA HIS A 257 -2.17 15.57 -15.85
C HIS A 257 -3.67 15.26 -15.77
N GLY A 258 -4.08 14.35 -14.90
CA GLY A 258 -5.47 13.95 -14.71
C GLY A 258 -5.97 12.92 -15.72
N ARG A 259 -7.09 12.29 -15.38
CA ARG A 259 -7.75 11.28 -16.22
C ARG A 259 -8.26 11.85 -17.54
N ALA A 260 -8.70 13.11 -17.54
CA ALA A 260 -9.23 13.76 -18.75
C ALA A 260 -8.21 13.83 -19.89
N ALA A 261 -6.95 14.17 -19.56
CA ALA A 261 -5.86 14.18 -20.52
C ALA A 261 -5.59 12.78 -21.10
N LEU A 262 -5.65 11.74 -20.26
CA LEU A 262 -5.53 10.35 -20.73
C LEU A 262 -6.63 9.98 -21.74
N ARG A 263 -7.89 10.33 -21.45
CA ARG A 263 -9.00 10.07 -22.38
C ARG A 263 -8.85 10.83 -23.68
N GLN A 264 -8.39 12.07 -23.60
CA GLN A 264 -8.12 12.89 -24.78
C GLN A 264 -7.07 12.23 -25.66
N ALA A 265 -5.96 11.76 -25.08
CA ALA A 265 -4.90 11.11 -25.83
C ALA A 265 -5.40 9.85 -26.56
N LEU A 266 -6.17 8.99 -25.88
CA LEU A 266 -6.73 7.78 -26.49
C LEU A 266 -7.69 8.11 -27.64
N ARG A 267 -8.60 9.07 -27.43
CA ARG A 267 -9.55 9.52 -28.45
C ARG A 267 -8.84 10.15 -29.66
N GLU A 268 -7.86 10.99 -29.43
CA GLU A 268 -7.08 11.65 -30.50
C GLU A 268 -6.34 10.63 -31.36
N VAL A 269 -5.79 9.57 -30.74
CA VAL A 269 -5.26 8.42 -31.48
C VAL A 269 -6.38 7.74 -32.27
N GLY A 270 -7.54 7.51 -31.67
CA GLY A 270 -8.75 6.98 -32.34
C GLY A 270 -9.22 7.79 -33.54
N GLU A 271 -9.01 9.10 -33.53
CA GLU A 271 -9.31 10.03 -34.62
C GLU A 271 -8.24 10.01 -35.73
N GLY A 272 -7.16 9.25 -35.55
CA GLY A 272 -6.09 9.07 -36.53
C GLY A 272 -4.85 9.92 -36.31
N LYS A 273 -4.75 10.66 -35.20
CA LYS A 273 -3.51 11.37 -34.88
C LYS A 273 -2.39 10.39 -34.52
N PRO A 274 -1.15 10.61 -34.96
CA PRO A 274 -0.01 9.83 -34.49
C PRO A 274 0.13 9.92 -32.96
N PHE A 275 0.44 8.78 -32.31
CA PHE A 275 0.52 8.70 -30.84
C PHE A 275 1.35 9.83 -30.20
N ARG A 276 2.56 10.10 -30.72
CA ARG A 276 3.45 11.12 -30.13
C ARG A 276 2.85 12.53 -30.20
N GLN A 277 2.06 12.81 -31.23
CA GLN A 277 1.37 14.09 -31.38
C GLN A 277 0.18 14.17 -30.41
N ALA A 278 -0.68 13.14 -30.39
CA ALA A 278 -1.81 13.08 -29.46
C ALA A 278 -1.34 13.16 -27.99
N PHE A 279 -0.24 12.48 -27.66
CA PHE A 279 0.39 12.53 -26.35
C PHE A 279 0.84 13.97 -26.00
N LEU A 280 1.52 14.66 -26.91
CA LEU A 280 1.99 16.02 -26.69
C LEU A 280 0.83 17.00 -26.51
N GLU A 281 -0.19 16.92 -27.36
CA GLU A 281 -1.36 17.82 -27.31
C GLU A 281 -2.19 17.59 -26.04
N SER A 282 -2.36 16.34 -25.62
CA SER A 282 -3.17 15.98 -24.45
C SER A 282 -2.47 16.25 -23.12
N PHE A 283 -1.17 15.97 -23.03
CA PHE A 283 -0.42 16.09 -21.76
C PHE A 283 0.43 17.36 -21.68
N GLY A 284 0.65 18.08 -22.78
CA GLY A 284 1.51 19.26 -22.84
C GLY A 284 3.00 18.95 -22.67
N THR A 285 3.41 17.68 -22.79
CA THR A 285 4.80 17.23 -22.66
C THR A 285 5.09 16.08 -23.63
N THR A 286 6.35 15.91 -24.00
CA THR A 286 6.78 14.77 -24.83
C THR A 286 7.04 13.54 -23.96
N VAL A 287 7.00 12.34 -24.56
CA VAL A 287 7.32 11.07 -23.87
C VAL A 287 8.70 11.12 -23.21
N GLY A 288 9.73 11.59 -23.92
CA GLY A 288 11.09 11.68 -23.35
C GLY A 288 11.18 12.66 -22.17
N ARG A 289 10.49 13.82 -22.24
CA ARG A 289 10.44 14.75 -21.10
C ARG A 289 9.70 14.16 -19.91
N LEU A 290 8.61 13.43 -20.15
CA LEU A 290 7.91 12.70 -19.09
C LEU A 290 8.84 11.70 -18.43
N GLU A 291 9.56 10.89 -19.20
CA GLU A 291 10.49 9.90 -18.68
C GLU A 291 11.58 10.54 -17.82
N GLU A 292 12.20 11.61 -18.30
CA GLU A 292 13.22 12.35 -17.54
C GLU A 292 12.66 12.90 -16.22
N GLN A 293 11.45 13.47 -16.24
CA GLN A 293 10.78 13.99 -15.05
C GLN A 293 10.43 12.88 -14.07
N TRP A 294 9.83 11.80 -14.57
CA TRP A 294 9.49 10.62 -13.80
C TRP A 294 10.73 10.03 -13.12
N ARG A 295 11.81 9.74 -13.88
CA ARG A 295 13.07 9.22 -13.33
C ARG A 295 13.71 10.15 -12.30
N ARG A 296 13.57 11.47 -12.45
CA ARG A 296 14.07 12.45 -11.48
C ARG A 296 13.28 12.38 -10.18
N ASP A 297 11.96 12.39 -10.27
CA ASP A 297 11.07 12.35 -9.09
C ASP A 297 11.22 11.02 -8.35
N LEU A 298 11.26 9.92 -9.10
CA LEU A 298 11.59 8.57 -8.65
C LEU A 298 12.83 8.66 -7.76
N ARG A 299 13.97 9.12 -8.30
CA ARG A 299 15.24 9.28 -7.56
C ARG A 299 15.17 10.19 -6.33
N VAL A 300 14.44 11.30 -6.38
CA VAL A 300 14.32 12.23 -5.24
C VAL A 300 13.66 11.54 -4.06
N TRP A 301 12.52 10.88 -4.28
CA TRP A 301 11.82 10.16 -3.20
C TRP A 301 12.67 9.02 -2.62
N TYR A 302 13.43 8.30 -3.46
CA TYR A 302 14.34 7.26 -2.99
C TYR A 302 15.59 7.77 -2.26
N ARG A 303 15.99 9.03 -2.42
CA ARG A 303 17.08 9.61 -1.60
C ARG A 303 16.62 9.95 -0.20
N TRP A 304 15.37 10.41 -0.05
CA TRP A 304 14.83 10.84 1.24
C TRP A 304 14.24 9.70 2.07
N ILE A 305 13.68 8.66 1.44
CA ILE A 305 13.08 7.54 2.17
C ILE A 305 14.12 6.86 3.09
N PRO A 306 15.27 6.35 2.63
CA PRO A 306 16.27 5.76 3.50
C PRO A 306 16.80 6.74 4.54
N ALA A 307 16.88 8.04 4.24
CA ALA A 307 17.32 9.06 5.21
C ALA A 307 16.29 9.30 6.33
N LEU A 308 15.00 9.15 6.05
CA LEU A 308 13.92 9.30 7.05
C LEU A 308 13.63 7.99 7.80
N VAL A 309 13.87 6.86 7.13
CA VAL A 309 13.57 5.50 7.57
C VAL A 309 14.79 4.78 8.15
N SER A 310 16.00 5.30 7.96
CA SER A 310 17.19 4.68 8.54
C SER A 310 17.07 4.62 10.05
N GLY A 311 17.42 3.48 10.64
CA GLY A 311 17.36 3.28 12.09
C GLY A 311 18.07 4.39 12.87
N THR A 312 19.12 4.99 12.31
CA THR A 312 19.81 6.16 12.88
C THR A 312 18.92 7.39 13.05
N THR A 313 17.98 7.65 12.15
CA THR A 313 17.09 8.83 12.20
C THR A 313 15.98 8.62 13.21
N LEU A 314 15.44 7.39 13.30
CA LEU A 314 14.50 7.00 14.34
C LEU A 314 15.15 7.05 15.72
N TRP A 315 16.33 6.47 15.88
CA TRP A 315 17.10 6.54 17.12
C TRP A 315 17.50 7.97 17.48
N ALA A 316 17.91 8.79 16.50
CA ALA A 316 18.22 10.20 16.73
C ALA A 316 16.99 11.00 17.21
N LEU A 317 15.81 10.74 16.62
CA LEU A 317 14.55 11.36 17.06
C LEU A 317 14.16 10.91 18.48
N ILE A 318 14.27 9.62 18.78
CA ILE A 318 14.01 9.08 20.13
C ILE A 318 14.98 9.69 21.14
N SER A 319 16.28 9.71 20.84
CA SER A 319 17.30 10.32 21.69
C SER A 319 17.06 11.81 21.90
N PHE A 320 16.64 12.53 20.86
CA PHE A 320 16.27 13.95 20.97
C PHE A 320 15.06 14.15 21.88
N LEU A 321 13.99 13.38 21.71
CA LEU A 321 12.79 13.47 22.54
C LEU A 321 13.08 13.13 24.00
N LEU A 322 13.91 12.11 24.26
CA LEU A 322 14.35 11.76 25.61
C LEU A 322 15.20 12.87 26.24
N ALA A 323 16.16 13.42 25.50
CA ALA A 323 16.98 14.54 25.97
C ALA A 323 16.11 15.78 26.25
N TRP A 324 15.15 16.08 25.38
CA TRP A 324 14.21 17.18 25.58
C TRP A 324 13.31 16.96 26.81
N ALA A 325 12.74 15.77 26.97
CA ALA A 325 11.95 15.41 28.14
C ALA A 325 12.78 15.51 29.43
N TYR A 326 14.02 15.03 29.42
CA TYR A 326 14.95 15.13 30.53
C TYR A 326 15.28 16.59 30.87
N LEU A 327 15.59 17.44 29.88
CA LEU A 327 15.87 18.85 30.09
C LEU A 327 14.64 19.60 30.64
N ARG A 328 13.45 19.29 30.12
CA ARG A 328 12.18 19.83 30.62
C ARG A 328 11.90 19.39 32.06
N GLN A 329 12.14 18.12 32.37
CA GLN A 329 11.98 17.57 33.72
C GLN A 329 13.00 18.16 34.69
N ARG A 330 14.25 18.35 34.26
CA ARG A 330 15.31 18.97 35.06
C ARG A 330 14.95 20.41 35.43
N ARG A 331 14.43 21.20 34.48
CA ARG A 331 13.94 22.56 34.75
C ARG A 331 12.80 22.58 35.76
N ARG A 332 11.84 21.64 35.65
CA ARG A 332 10.73 21.49 36.60
C ARG A 332 11.20 21.08 38.00
N ARG A 333 12.15 20.15 38.09
CA ARG A 333 12.75 19.71 39.36
C ARG A 333 13.52 20.83 40.05
N GLN A 334 14.29 21.61 39.29
CA GLN A 334 15.02 22.77 39.84
C GLN A 334 14.06 23.82 40.43
N ALA A 335 12.90 24.04 39.80
CA ALA A 335 11.88 24.93 40.35
C ALA A 335 11.31 24.43 41.68
N LEU A 336 11.05 23.11 41.79
CA LEU A 336 10.54 22.50 43.03
C LEU A 336 11.56 22.57 44.18
N TYR A 337 12.84 22.23 43.94
CA TYR A 337 13.88 22.35 44.96
C TYR A 337 14.07 23.81 45.41
N ALA A 338 14.03 24.77 44.47
CA ALA A 338 14.11 26.19 44.81
C ALA A 338 12.90 26.69 45.63
N GLU A 339 11.73 26.03 45.53
CA GLU A 339 10.60 26.31 46.42
C GLU A 339 10.82 25.73 47.82
N TRP A 340 11.33 24.50 47.92
CA TRP A 340 11.69 23.89 49.22
C TRP A 340 12.78 24.67 49.95
N ASP A 341 13.85 25.08 49.26
CA ASP A 341 14.92 25.90 49.86
C ASP A 341 14.38 27.24 50.39
N ARG A 342 13.40 27.84 49.69
CA ARG A 342 12.75 29.08 50.13
C ARG A 342 11.86 28.87 51.35
N GLN A 343 11.16 27.73 51.43
CA GLN A 343 10.34 27.37 52.58
C GLN A 343 11.19 27.04 53.81
N GLU A 344 12.28 26.28 53.64
CA GLU A 344 13.24 25.99 54.70
C GLU A 344 13.88 27.27 55.22
N ALA A 345 14.40 28.14 54.34
CA ALA A 345 14.99 29.42 54.76
C ALA A 345 13.97 30.37 55.43
N ALA A 346 12.68 30.24 55.13
CA ALA A 346 11.62 31.00 55.80
C ALA A 346 11.27 30.39 57.16
N ALA A 347 11.23 29.05 57.26
CA ALA A 347 10.99 28.32 58.50
C ALA A 347 12.15 28.50 59.49
N GLU A 348 13.39 28.49 59.02
CA GLU A 348 14.58 28.78 59.84
C GLU A 348 14.54 30.21 60.36
N ARG A 349 14.26 31.20 59.52
CA ARG A 349 14.08 32.60 59.96
C ARG A 349 12.94 32.77 60.95
N ALA A 350 11.85 32.02 60.78
CA ALA A 350 10.74 32.01 61.73
C ALA A 350 11.16 31.37 63.06
N ALA A 351 11.88 30.24 63.03
CA ALA A 351 12.40 29.59 64.23
C ALA A 351 13.43 30.45 64.96
N GLU A 352 14.28 31.17 64.24
CA GLU A 352 15.27 32.09 64.79
C GLU A 352 14.61 33.34 65.42
N SER A 353 13.46 33.78 64.87
CA SER A 353 12.64 34.84 65.48
C SER A 353 11.90 34.40 66.74
N VAL A 354 11.70 33.09 66.93
CA VAL A 354 11.16 32.48 68.16
C VAL A 354 12.33 32.03 69.04
N ARG A 355 13.19 32.98 69.42
CA ARG A 355 14.20 32.73 70.46
C ARG A 355 13.54 32.86 71.83
N TRP A 356 13.34 31.73 72.52
CA TRP A 356 12.86 31.76 73.90
C TRP A 356 13.85 32.55 74.77
N PRO A 357 13.39 33.49 75.62
CA PRO A 357 14.26 34.17 76.57
C PRO A 357 14.91 33.15 77.50
N ASP A 358 16.20 33.30 77.77
CA ASP A 358 16.93 32.43 78.68
C ASP A 358 16.19 32.35 80.03
N PRO A 359 15.96 31.14 80.57
CA PRO A 359 15.23 31.01 81.82
C PRO A 359 16.02 31.70 82.94
N GLU A 360 15.39 32.66 83.62
CA GLU A 360 15.98 33.33 84.78
C GLU A 360 16.41 32.30 85.84
N PRO A 361 17.60 32.44 86.45
CA PRO A 361 18.07 31.50 87.45
C PRO A 361 17.24 31.65 88.74
N LYS A 362 16.35 30.68 89.00
CA LYS A 362 15.62 30.58 90.28
C LYS A 362 16.55 30.06 91.40
N PRO A 363 16.50 30.63 92.62
CA PRO A 363 17.25 30.12 93.75
C PRO A 363 16.63 28.80 94.25
N TRP A 364 17.45 27.77 94.36
CA TRP A 364 17.02 26.44 94.79
C TRP A 364 16.67 26.43 96.28
N GLY A 365 15.37 26.38 96.59
CA GLY A 365 14.86 26.02 97.92
C GLY A 365 15.13 24.54 98.18
N GLY A 366 15.83 24.24 99.28
CA GLY A 366 16.37 22.93 99.59
C GLY A 366 15.32 21.81 99.67
N ILE A 367 15.53 20.76 98.87
CA ILE A 367 14.96 19.44 99.10
C ILE A 367 16.12 18.51 99.40
N ARG A 368 16.17 18.04 100.63
CA ARG A 368 17.15 17.06 101.13
C ARG A 368 16.63 15.67 100.74
N LEU A 369 17.32 14.99 99.82
CA LEU A 369 17.11 13.56 99.53
C LEU A 369 18.37 12.76 99.94
N PRO A 370 18.20 11.55 100.48
CA PRO A 370 19.21 10.82 101.25
C PRO A 370 20.29 10.16 100.36
N PRO A 371 21.47 9.85 100.92
CA PRO A 371 22.59 9.33 100.16
C PRO A 371 22.42 7.83 99.88
N GLY A 372 22.71 7.44 98.64
CA GLY A 372 23.04 6.07 98.28
C GLY A 372 22.09 5.44 97.27
N GLN A 373 22.51 5.36 96.02
CA GLN A 373 23.13 4.15 95.46
C GLN A 373 23.17 4.22 93.92
N GLY A 374 24.37 4.02 93.36
CA GLY A 374 24.60 3.30 92.11
C GLY A 374 24.16 3.94 90.79
N HIS A 375 25.14 4.45 90.03
CA HIS A 375 25.08 4.39 88.57
C HIS A 375 24.97 2.92 88.10
N PRO A 376 24.37 2.69 86.92
CA PRO A 376 25.22 2.16 85.88
C PRO A 376 25.08 2.89 84.55
N SER A 377 26.26 3.14 83.99
CA SER A 377 26.57 3.37 82.58
C SER A 377 25.94 2.35 81.65
N GLY A 378 25.42 2.80 80.51
CA GLY A 378 25.06 1.92 79.39
C GLY A 378 24.89 2.68 78.09
N LYS A 379 25.93 2.68 77.23
CA LYS A 379 25.78 2.90 75.79
C LYS A 379 25.09 1.68 75.18
N PRO A 380 24.18 1.83 74.20
CA PRO A 380 23.93 0.80 73.22
C PRO A 380 24.50 1.22 71.85
N GLY A 381 25.31 0.34 71.30
CA GLY A 381 25.88 0.45 69.97
C GLY A 381 24.93 0.03 68.85
N SER A 382 25.46 0.25 67.64
CA SER A 382 25.06 -0.24 66.32
C SER A 382 24.13 -1.45 66.23
N GLY A 383 22.98 -1.27 65.55
CA GLY A 383 22.15 -2.39 65.10
C GLY A 383 20.83 -1.99 64.43
N LYS A 384 20.87 -1.76 63.11
CA LYS A 384 19.82 -1.95 62.06
C LYS A 384 18.37 -1.50 62.34
N GLY A 385 17.94 -0.45 61.61
CA GLY A 385 16.55 -0.06 61.35
C GLY A 385 16.22 1.36 61.83
N PRO A 386 15.53 2.23 61.05
CA PRO A 386 15.08 3.53 61.54
C PRO A 386 14.02 3.32 62.64
N VAL A 387 14.26 3.94 63.79
CA VAL A 387 13.37 3.87 64.96
C VAL A 387 12.55 5.15 65.02
N VAL A 388 11.23 5.04 65.17
CA VAL A 388 10.31 6.18 65.29
C VAL A 388 9.71 6.19 66.70
N TYR A 389 9.58 7.37 67.30
CA TYR A 389 9.01 7.56 68.63
C TYR A 389 7.55 8.03 68.54
N HIS A 390 6.64 7.28 69.14
CA HIS A 390 5.21 7.61 69.21
C HIS A 390 4.64 7.14 70.56
N ASP A 391 3.72 7.90 71.17
CA ASP A 391 3.08 7.60 72.46
C ASP A 391 4.02 7.18 73.60
N GLY A 392 5.18 7.83 73.71
CA GLY A 392 6.09 7.59 74.83
C GLY A 392 7.00 6.36 74.68
N ARG A 393 6.94 5.63 73.57
CA ARG A 393 7.76 4.42 73.31
C ARG A 393 8.41 4.45 71.92
N PHE A 394 9.56 3.78 71.81
CA PHE A 394 10.31 3.63 70.56
C PHE A 394 9.85 2.37 69.82
N HIS A 395 9.58 2.51 68.52
CA HIS A 395 9.18 1.43 67.63
C HIS A 395 10.20 1.25 66.49
N THR A 396 10.62 0.00 66.25
CA THR A 396 11.48 -0.34 65.12
C THR A 396 10.62 -0.76 63.93
N LEU A 397 10.80 -0.10 62.78
CA LEU A 397 10.13 -0.47 61.53
C LEU A 397 10.79 -1.72 60.95
N HIS A 398 10.00 -2.79 60.76
CA HIS A 398 10.41 -4.03 60.08
C HIS A 398 10.03 -4.02 58.60
#